data_AF-A0A5W8MQK5-F1
#
_entry.id   AF-A0A5W8MQK5-F1
#
_cell.length_a   1.000
_cell.length_b   1.000
_cell.length_c   1.000
_cell.angle_alpha   90.00
_cell.angle_beta   90.00
_cell.angle_gamma   90.00
#
_symmetry.space_group_name_H-M   'P 1'
#
loop_
_entity.id
_entity.type
_entity.pdbx_description
1 polymer ?
#
loop_
_entity_poly.entity_id
_entity_poly.type
_entity_poly.pdbx_seq_one_letter_code
_entity_poly.pdbx_strand_id
1 'polypeptide(L)'
;MSYDIFLKIDGIDGESMDDKHKNEIEVLSWRWNIHQESTMHAGSGLGSGKVSVTNLSFEHYIDRASPNLFKYCSSGKHIPQA
;
A
#
# COMPACT_ATOMS: atom_id res chain seq x y z
N MET A 1 13.88 -16.13 9.47
CA MET A 1 14.50 -14.92 8.90
C MET A 1 13.56 -13.78 9.17
N SER A 2 14.00 -12.74 9.88
CA SER A 2 13.23 -11.50 10.01
C SER A 2 13.62 -10.59 8.84
N TYR A 3 12.63 -9.86 8.32
CA TYR A 3 12.83 -8.81 7.34
C TYR A 3 12.42 -7.50 8.02
N ASP A 4 13.20 -6.45 7.83
CA ASP A 4 12.84 -5.10 8.25
C ASP A 4 12.15 -4.42 7.07
N ILE A 5 10.90 -3.98 7.28
CA ILE A 5 10.06 -3.41 6.22
C ILE A 5 9.54 -2.08 6.74
N PHE A 6 9.72 -1.02 5.95
CA PHE A 6 9.31 0.33 6.31
C PHE A 6 8.40 0.91 5.22
N LEU A 7 7.44 1.73 5.63
CA LEU A 7 6.54 2.46 4.74
C LEU A 7 6.53 3.94 5.12
N LYS A 8 6.88 4.79 4.17
CA LYS A 8 6.93 6.24 4.34
C LYS A 8 5.75 6.88 3.63
N ILE A 9 4.82 7.47 4.39
CA ILE A 9 3.63 8.11 3.82
C ILE A 9 3.70 9.62 4.02
N ASP A 10 3.57 10.41 2.95
CA ASP A 10 3.66 11.87 3.03
C ASP A 10 2.61 12.46 3.99
N GLY A 11 3.11 13.09 5.07
CA GLY A 11 2.29 13.73 6.09
C GLY A 11 1.71 12.76 7.14
N ILE A 12 2.17 11.51 7.18
CA ILE A 12 1.80 10.52 8.18
C ILE A 12 3.07 9.85 8.72
N ASP A 13 3.52 10.33 9.89
CA ASP A 13 4.68 9.77 10.60
C ASP A 13 4.27 8.53 11.41
N GLY A 14 5.10 7.49 11.36
CA GLY A 14 5.09 6.32 12.24
C GLY A 14 6.01 6.49 13.46
N GLU A 15 6.51 5.36 13.96
CA GLU A 15 7.34 5.29 15.18
C GLU A 15 8.69 4.58 15.01
N SER A 16 9.07 4.26 13.77
CA SER A 16 10.36 3.61 13.50
C SER A 16 11.53 4.41 14.08
N MET A 17 12.40 3.70 14.80
CA MET A 17 13.64 4.24 15.38
C MET A 17 14.88 3.89 14.56
N ASP A 18 14.72 3.22 13.42
CA ASP A 18 15.81 2.91 12.51
C ASP A 18 16.47 4.20 11.98
N ASP A 19 17.80 4.25 11.95
CA ASP A 19 18.56 5.45 11.58
C ASP A 19 18.28 5.94 10.14
N LYS A 20 17.94 5.02 9.23
CA LYS A 20 17.63 5.32 7.82
C LYS A 20 16.14 5.51 7.56
N HIS A 21 15.30 4.93 8.41
CA HIS A 21 13.84 4.92 8.27
C HIS A 21 13.14 5.59 9.47
N LYS A 22 13.77 6.63 10.05
CA LYS A 22 13.28 7.28 11.26
C LYS A 22 11.92 7.94 11.04
N ASN A 23 10.98 7.68 11.96
CA ASN A 23 9.58 8.11 11.91
C ASN A 23 8.79 7.54 10.72
N GLU A 24 9.30 6.52 10.02
CA GLU A 24 8.49 5.74 9.07
C GLU A 24 7.63 4.72 9.83
N ILE A 25 6.68 4.10 9.13
CA ILE A 25 5.84 3.04 9.69
C ILE A 25 6.60 1.72 9.56
N GLU A 26 6.77 0.99 10.66
CA GLU A 26 7.28 -0.38 10.65
C GLU A 26 6.19 -1.34 10.19
N VAL A 27 6.45 -2.10 9.12
CA VAL A 27 5.47 -2.98 8.48
C VAL A 27 5.74 -4.44 8.81
N LEU A 28 4.70 -5.16 9.20
CA LEU A 28 4.75 -6.59 9.53
C LEU A 28 4.60 -7.46 8.29
N SER A 29 3.66 -7.08 7.42
CA SER A 29 3.35 -7.81 6.19
C SER A 29 2.77 -6.84 5.16
N TRP A 30 2.93 -7.15 3.87
CA TRP A 30 2.32 -6.38 2.80
C TRP A 30 2.03 -7.26 1.58
N ARG A 31 1.07 -6.82 0.76
CA ARG A 31 0.71 -7.46 -0.50
C ARG A 31 0.10 -6.46 -1.47
N TRP A 32 0.30 -6.72 -2.75
CA TRP A 32 -0.36 -6.06 -3.87
C TRP A 32 -0.42 -7.04 -5.04
N ASN A 33 -1.31 -6.80 -6.00
CA ASN A 33 -1.50 -7.66 -7.16
C ASN A 33 -1.79 -6.81 -8.40
N ILE A 34 -1.29 -7.29 -9.53
CA ILE A 34 -1.67 -6.83 -10.86
C ILE A 34 -2.26 -8.03 -11.60
N HIS A 35 -3.48 -7.90 -12.12
CA HIS A 35 -4.07 -8.92 -12.98
C HIS A 35 -4.59 -8.33 -14.28
N GLN A 36 -4.50 -9.12 -15.34
CA GLN A 36 -5.13 -8.83 -16.62
C GLN A 36 -6.43 -9.63 -16.71
N GLU A 37 -7.55 -8.93 -16.85
CA GLU A 37 -8.82 -9.59 -17.15
C GLU A 37 -8.74 -10.18 -18.56
N SER A 38 -8.72 -11.51 -18.65
CA SER A 38 -8.58 -12.23 -19.91
C SER A 38 -9.91 -12.85 -20.31
N THR A 39 -10.49 -12.36 -21.41
CA THR A 39 -11.75 -12.90 -21.95
C THR A 39 -11.47 -14.00 -22.97
N MET A 40 -11.05 -15.18 -22.49
CA MET A 40 -10.72 -16.33 -23.36
C MET A 40 -11.93 -16.90 -24.13
N HIS A 41 -13.15 -16.45 -23.82
CA HIS A 41 -14.40 -16.88 -24.47
C HIS A 41 -14.99 -15.86 -25.47
N ALA A 42 -14.37 -14.67 -25.64
CA ALA A 42 -14.89 -13.62 -26.51
C ALA A 42 -14.24 -13.62 -27.91
N GLY A 43 -14.50 -14.67 -28.70
CA GLY A 43 -14.17 -14.71 -30.13
C GLY A 43 -12.68 -14.59 -30.48
N SER A 44 -12.37 -14.43 -31.79
CA SER A 44 -11.03 -14.57 -32.38
C SER A 44 -10.03 -13.44 -32.08
N GLY A 45 -10.30 -12.59 -31.08
CA GLY A 45 -9.47 -11.46 -30.69
C GLY A 45 -8.85 -11.67 -29.31
N LEU A 46 -7.71 -12.35 -29.24
CA LEU A 46 -6.87 -12.39 -28.03
C LEU A 46 -6.22 -11.00 -27.86
N GLY A 47 -6.55 -10.26 -26.79
CA GLY A 47 -5.67 -9.18 -26.32
C GLY A 47 -6.25 -7.80 -26.05
N SER A 48 -7.57 -7.58 -26.04
CA SER A 48 -8.15 -6.30 -25.62
C SER A 48 -8.57 -6.31 -24.13
N GLY A 49 -7.63 -6.60 -23.23
CA GLY A 49 -7.84 -6.48 -21.78
C GLY A 49 -7.15 -5.22 -21.23
N LYS A 50 -7.77 -4.56 -20.25
CA LYS A 50 -7.11 -3.50 -19.47
C LYS A 50 -6.60 -4.10 -18.15
N VAL A 51 -5.37 -3.74 -17.80
CA VAL A 51 -4.76 -4.19 -16.56
C VAL A 51 -5.46 -3.56 -15.36
N SER A 52 -5.75 -4.37 -14.35
CA SER A 52 -6.29 -3.96 -13.06
C SER A 52 -5.22 -4.12 -11.99
N VAL A 53 -5.04 -3.07 -11.17
CA VAL A 53 -4.08 -3.04 -10.07
C VAL A 53 -4.86 -2.95 -8.76
N THR A 54 -4.55 -3.82 -7.81
CA THR A 54 -5.18 -3.77 -6.48
C THR A 54 -4.54 -2.69 -5.61
N ASN A 55 -5.24 -2.30 -4.55
CA ASN A 55 -4.63 -1.50 -3.48
C ASN A 55 -3.45 -2.24 -2.86
N LEU A 56 -2.43 -1.49 -2.44
CA LEU A 56 -1.42 -1.99 -1.50
C LEU A 56 -2.11 -2.23 -0.15
N SER A 57 -2.05 -3.46 0.35
CA SER A 57 -2.50 -3.81 1.70
C SER A 57 -1.27 -4.10 2.55
N PHE A 58 -1.18 -3.49 3.73
CA PHE A 58 -0.11 -3.75 4.68
C PHE A 58 -0.67 -3.87 6.10
N GLU A 59 0.08 -4.54 6.96
CA GLU A 59 -0.20 -4.69 8.39
C GLU A 59 0.92 -4.01 9.17
N HIS A 60 0.56 -3.21 10.17
CA HIS A 60 1.47 -2.60 11.12
C HIS A 60 0.86 -2.66 12.53
N TYR A 61 1.67 -2.53 13.57
CA TYR A 61 1.16 -2.34 14.92
C TYR A 61 0.47 -0.98 15.05
N ILE A 62 -0.41 -0.83 16.04
CA ILE A 62 -0.96 0.49 16.35
C ILE A 62 0.18 1.38 16.83
N ASP A 63 0.38 2.50 16.16
CA ASP A 63 1.45 3.47 16.39
C ASP A 63 0.93 4.89 16.12
N ARG A 64 1.82 5.88 16.17
CA ARG A 64 1.57 7.29 15.84
C ARG A 64 0.90 7.52 14.47
N ALA A 65 1.07 6.63 13.49
CA ALA A 65 0.44 6.77 12.19
C ALA A 65 -1.05 6.42 12.23
N SER A 66 -1.48 5.48 13.09
CA SER A 66 -2.86 4.95 13.12
C SER A 66 -3.97 6.02 13.17
N PRO A 67 -3.96 7.02 14.08
CA PRO A 67 -5.00 8.06 14.10
C PRO A 67 -4.99 8.94 12.85
N ASN A 68 -3.81 9.18 12.26
CA ASN A 68 -3.68 9.95 11.03
C ASN A 68 -4.16 9.16 9.80
N LEU A 69 -3.84 7.87 9.71
CA LEU A 69 -4.39 6.97 8.70
C LEU A 69 -5.92 6.95 8.75
N PHE A 70 -6.50 6.86 9.94
CA PHE A 70 -7.96 6.92 10.12
C PHE A 70 -8.54 8.27 9.67
N LYS A 71 -7.89 9.39 10.00
CA LYS A 71 -8.29 10.73 9.57
C LYS A 71 -8.24 10.89 8.04
N TYR A 72 -7.18 10.42 7.40
CA TYR A 72 -7.03 10.48 5.95
C TYR A 72 -8.07 9.59 5.24
N CYS A 73 -8.30 8.38 5.76
CA CYS A 73 -9.36 7.50 5.27
C CYS A 73 -10.75 8.16 5.39
N SER A 74 -11.06 8.78 6.53
CA SER A 74 -12.35 9.42 6.79
C SER A 74 -12.58 10.70 5.96
N SER A 75 -11.52 11.42 5.63
CA SER A 75 -11.61 12.68 4.86
C SER A 75 -11.47 12.48 3.35
N GLY A 76 -10.99 11.32 2.89
CA GLY A 76 -10.67 11.09 1.49
C GLY A 76 -9.53 11.99 0.97
N LYS A 77 -8.73 12.57 1.87
CA LYS A 77 -7.63 13.47 1.49
C LYS A 77 -6.56 12.70 0.70
N HIS A 78 -6.25 13.18 -0.50
CA HIS A 78 -5.18 12.62 -1.33
C HIS A 78 -3.81 12.75 -0.67
N ILE A 79 -3.01 11.69 -0.79
CA ILE A 79 -1.62 11.63 -0.34
C ILE A 79 -0.73 11.72 -1.58
N PRO A 80 0.18 12.73 -1.69
CA PRO A 80 1.01 12.90 -2.88
C PRO A 80 1.89 11.69 -3.21
N GLN A 81 2.52 11.10 -2.20
CA GLN A 81 3.38 9.94 -2.32
C GLN A 81 3.36 9.09 -1.04
N ALA A 82 3.54 7.79 -1.22
CA ALA A 82 3.81 6.81 -0.18
C ALA A 82 4.93 5.86 -0.64
#